data_AF-A0A9P6B960-F1
#
_entry.id   AF-A0A9P6B960-F1
#
_cell.length_a   1.000
_cell.length_b   1.000
_cell.length_c   1.000
_cell.angle_alpha   90.00
_cell.angle_beta   90.00
_cell.angle_gamma   90.00
#
_symmetry.space_group_name_H-M   'P 1'
#
loop_
_entity.id
_entity.type
_entity.pdbx_description
1 polymer ?
#
loop_
_entity_poly.entity_id
_entity_poly.type
_entity_poly.pdbx_seq_one_letter_code
_entity_poly.pdbx_strand_id
1 'polypeptide(L)'
;KFELANLERAHTKTNRDEDQKTKVHVEKAVKHRAPGIDVTLNKYNALWKDMLREWGQNGVKRDAYVPLELSIEGLYKLDVDQDIWQNVDMADFEGGKVPLWRSDTEVQDGIRAAQEVKSCWEELFQCEWEHSNLHLWLLNGF
;
A
#
# COMPACT_ATOMS: atom_id res chain seq x y z
N LYS A 1 -47.92 -22.54 18.82
CA LYS A 1 -47.08 -21.61 19.61
C LYS A 1 -45.72 -22.21 19.98
N PHE A 2 -45.64 -23.49 20.40
CA PHE A 2 -44.37 -24.13 20.79
C PHE A 2 -43.39 -24.35 19.63
N GLU A 3 -43.89 -24.73 18.45
CA GLU A 3 -43.07 -25.01 17.26
C GLU A 3 -42.35 -23.76 16.72
N LEU A 4 -43.03 -22.60 16.72
CA LEU A 4 -42.44 -21.33 16.30
C LEU A 4 -41.27 -20.93 17.20
N ALA A 5 -41.44 -21.04 18.53
CA ALA A 5 -40.38 -20.77 19.49
C ALA A 5 -39.19 -21.74 19.35
N ASN A 6 -39.43 -22.98 18.91
CA ASN A 6 -38.36 -23.94 18.68
C ASN A 6 -37.60 -23.65 17.38
N LEU A 7 -38.32 -23.21 16.33
CA LEU A 7 -37.73 -22.76 15.07
C LEU A 7 -36.86 -21.51 15.27
N GLU A 8 -37.34 -20.54 16.05
CA GLU A 8 -36.58 -19.32 16.38
C GLU A 8 -35.29 -19.63 17.16
N ARG A 9 -35.35 -20.55 18.13
CA ARG A 9 -34.14 -21.02 18.84
C ARG A 9 -33.16 -21.77 17.94
N ALA A 10 -33.66 -22.61 17.05
CA ALA A 10 -32.81 -23.32 16.09
C ALA A 10 -32.13 -22.33 15.13
N HIS A 11 -32.88 -21.37 14.59
CA HIS A 11 -32.36 -20.34 13.69
C HIS A 11 -31.33 -19.44 14.38
N THR A 12 -31.61 -18.95 15.58
CA THR A 12 -30.65 -18.12 16.34
C THR A 12 -29.38 -18.89 16.71
N LYS A 13 -29.49 -20.20 16.98
CA LYS A 13 -28.33 -21.06 17.21
C LYS A 13 -27.49 -21.23 15.94
N THR A 14 -28.13 -21.54 14.81
CA THR A 14 -27.43 -21.69 13.53
C THR A 14 -26.70 -20.42 13.13
N ASN A 15 -27.35 -19.25 13.23
CA ASN A 15 -26.71 -17.97 12.90
C ASN A 15 -25.51 -17.69 13.82
N ARG A 16 -25.61 -17.98 15.12
CA ARG A 16 -24.48 -17.86 16.05
C ARG A 16 -23.32 -18.78 15.69
N ASP A 17 -23.61 -20.02 15.30
CA ASP A 17 -22.59 -20.99 14.92
C ASP A 17 -21.90 -20.59 13.60
N GLU A 18 -22.65 -20.02 12.64
CA GLU A 18 -22.13 -19.47 11.39
C GLU A 18 -21.28 -18.21 11.61
N ASP A 19 -21.75 -17.28 12.45
CA ASP A 19 -20.98 -16.09 12.84
C ASP A 19 -19.67 -16.48 13.53
N GLN A 20 -19.71 -17.49 14.40
CA GLN A 20 -18.53 -17.98 15.10
C GLN A 20 -17.52 -18.61 14.13
N LYS A 21 -17.98 -19.41 13.16
CA LYS A 21 -17.12 -19.96 12.09
C LYS A 21 -16.49 -18.83 11.28
N THR A 22 -17.28 -17.84 10.90
CA THR A 22 -16.80 -16.67 10.14
C THR A 22 -15.71 -15.93 10.90
N LYS A 23 -15.90 -15.67 12.21
CA LYS A 23 -14.88 -15.05 13.07
C LYS A 23 -13.58 -15.86 13.11
N VAL A 24 -13.67 -17.17 13.28
CA VAL A 24 -12.49 -18.07 13.30
C VAL A 24 -11.75 -18.03 11.96
N HIS A 25 -12.47 -18.03 10.83
CA HIS A 25 -11.87 -17.91 9.51
C HIS A 25 -11.15 -16.57 9.32
N VAL A 26 -11.77 -15.47 9.74
CA VAL A 26 -11.18 -14.12 9.69
C VAL A 26 -9.92 -14.07 10.56
N GLU A 27 -9.97 -14.54 11.81
CA GLU A 27 -8.81 -14.57 12.71
C GLU A 27 -7.65 -15.39 12.11
N LYS A 28 -7.95 -16.54 11.49
CA LYS A 28 -6.93 -17.37 10.84
C LYS A 28 -6.29 -16.67 9.65
N ALA A 29 -7.10 -15.99 8.83
CA ALA A 29 -6.61 -15.22 7.69
C ALA A 29 -5.72 -14.05 8.15
N VAL A 30 -6.16 -13.31 9.19
CA VAL A 30 -5.37 -12.22 9.79
C VAL A 30 -4.05 -12.76 10.32
N LYS A 31 -4.05 -13.83 11.13
CA LYS A 31 -2.82 -14.44 11.67
C LYS A 31 -1.82 -14.84 10.59
N HIS A 32 -2.32 -15.33 9.45
CA HIS A 32 -1.46 -15.73 8.33
C HIS A 32 -0.85 -14.53 7.59
N ARG A 33 -1.58 -13.40 7.48
CA ARG A 33 -1.16 -12.23 6.71
C ARG A 33 -0.39 -11.19 7.56
N ALA A 34 -0.71 -11.08 8.85
CA ALA A 34 -0.18 -10.07 9.76
C ALA A 34 1.35 -9.96 9.74
N PRO A 35 2.15 -11.05 9.80
CA PRO A 35 3.60 -10.91 9.81
C PRO A 35 4.18 -10.20 8.59
N GLY A 36 3.61 -10.46 7.39
CA GLY A 36 4.06 -9.78 6.17
C GLY A 36 3.65 -8.31 6.13
N ILE A 37 2.47 -8.00 6.66
CA ILE A 37 1.97 -6.63 6.81
C ILE A 37 2.83 -5.87 7.84
N ASP A 38 3.15 -6.46 8.98
CA ASP A 38 4.03 -5.88 10.01
C ASP A 38 5.41 -5.54 9.43
N VAL A 39 6.01 -6.45 8.65
CA VAL A 39 7.30 -6.19 7.97
C VAL A 39 7.18 -5.00 7.02
N THR A 40 6.08 -4.90 6.29
CA THR A 40 5.84 -3.82 5.33
C THR A 40 5.64 -2.49 6.05
N LEU A 41 4.86 -2.48 7.12
CA LEU A 41 4.59 -1.31 7.94
C LEU A 41 5.87 -0.79 8.62
N ASN A 42 6.71 -1.68 9.13
CA ASN A 42 8.00 -1.30 9.70
C ASN A 42 8.93 -0.66 8.65
N LYS A 43 8.96 -1.19 7.42
CA LYS A 43 9.70 -0.58 6.31
C LYS A 43 9.16 0.79 5.95
N TYR A 44 7.85 0.93 5.88
CA TYR A 44 7.19 2.22 5.63
C TYR A 44 7.57 3.25 6.69
N ASN A 45 7.42 2.92 7.98
CA ASN A 45 7.75 3.85 9.07
C ASN A 45 9.26 4.19 9.13
N ALA A 46 10.13 3.28 8.69
CA ALA A 46 11.56 3.58 8.53
C ALA A 46 11.79 4.64 7.43
N LEU A 47 11.19 4.45 6.25
CA LEU A 47 11.25 5.43 5.15
C LEU A 47 10.64 6.77 5.54
N TRP A 48 9.54 6.75 6.29
CA TRP A 48 8.91 7.97 6.80
C TRP A 48 9.85 8.76 7.72
N LYS A 49 10.58 8.07 8.62
CA LYS A 49 11.62 8.69 9.47
C LYS A 49 12.78 9.26 8.65
N ASP A 50 13.19 8.55 7.61
CA ASP A 50 14.22 9.03 6.68
C ASP A 50 13.76 10.30 5.95
N MET A 51 12.52 10.31 5.48
CA MET A 51 11.90 11.46 4.82
C MET A 51 11.80 12.67 5.74
N LEU A 52 11.37 12.47 6.99
CA LEU A 52 11.31 13.55 8.00
C LEU A 52 12.68 14.15 8.30
N ARG A 53 13.75 13.32 8.32
CA ARG A 53 15.12 13.81 8.52
C ARG A 53 15.55 14.72 7.37
N GLU A 54 15.16 14.39 6.15
CA GLU A 54 15.48 15.16 4.95
C GLU A 54 14.51 16.33 4.73
N TRP A 55 13.36 16.35 5.41
CA TRP A 55 12.35 17.39 5.27
C TRP A 55 12.86 18.77 5.73
N GLY A 56 12.85 19.74 4.82
CA GLY A 56 13.41 21.07 5.05
C GLY A 56 14.95 21.14 5.01
N GLN A 57 15.62 20.02 4.68
CA GLN A 57 17.05 19.92 4.40
C GLN A 57 17.25 19.52 2.92
N ASN A 58 18.49 19.61 2.39
CA ASN A 58 18.85 19.15 1.04
C ASN A 58 17.96 19.63 -0.13
N GLY A 59 17.30 20.79 0.00
CA GLY A 59 16.43 21.34 -1.05
C GLY A 59 15.01 20.77 -1.07
N VAL A 60 14.63 19.91 -0.12
CA VAL A 60 13.24 19.52 0.10
C VAL A 60 12.49 20.73 0.66
N LYS A 61 11.57 21.26 -0.15
CA LYS A 61 10.78 22.43 0.25
C LYS A 61 9.91 22.08 1.46
N ARG A 62 9.76 23.02 2.39
CA ARG A 62 8.93 22.86 3.60
C ARG A 62 7.43 22.77 3.32
N ASP A 63 7.01 23.07 2.09
CA ASP A 63 5.63 22.93 1.60
C ASP A 63 5.35 21.53 1.03
N ALA A 64 6.35 20.65 0.97
CA ALA A 64 6.17 19.28 0.48
C ALA A 64 5.30 18.47 1.45
N TYR A 65 4.27 17.82 0.91
CA TYR A 65 3.42 16.88 1.65
C TYR A 65 4.25 15.72 2.20
N VAL A 66 4.11 15.46 3.51
CA VAL A 66 4.72 14.32 4.18
C VAL A 66 3.59 13.39 4.63
N PRO A 67 3.60 12.10 4.24
CA PRO A 67 2.63 11.12 4.72
C PRO A 67 2.63 11.00 6.25
N LEU A 68 1.57 10.46 6.86
CA LEU A 68 1.53 10.23 8.31
C LEU A 68 2.28 8.94 8.70
N GLU A 69 2.89 8.92 9.89
CA GLU A 69 3.38 7.66 10.49
C GLU A 69 2.18 6.75 10.77
N LEU A 70 2.30 5.47 10.43
CA LEU A 70 1.21 4.52 10.61
C LEU A 70 1.43 3.71 11.89
N SER A 71 0.41 3.64 12.74
CA SER A 71 0.46 2.82 13.96
C SER A 71 0.26 1.34 13.65
N ILE A 72 1.05 0.47 14.31
CA ILE A 72 0.80 -0.98 14.34
C ILE A 72 -0.42 -1.29 15.22
N GLU A 73 -0.68 -0.46 16.22
CA GLU A 73 -1.74 -0.71 17.18
C GLU A 73 -3.12 -0.56 16.53
N GLY A 74 -3.91 -1.63 16.60
CA GLY A 74 -5.25 -1.64 16.01
C GLY A 74 -5.29 -1.83 14.50
N LEU A 75 -4.15 -1.97 13.80
CA LEU A 75 -4.07 -2.15 12.34
C LEU A 75 -4.97 -3.26 11.78
N TYR A 76 -5.18 -4.31 12.56
CA TYR A 76 -6.00 -5.47 12.19
C TYR A 76 -7.43 -5.40 12.73
N LYS A 77 -7.78 -4.32 13.42
CA LYS A 77 -9.16 -4.03 13.79
C LYS A 77 -9.84 -3.39 12.59
N LEU A 78 -11.12 -3.71 12.40
CA LEU A 78 -11.94 -3.03 11.41
C LEU A 78 -12.39 -1.69 12.01
N ASP A 79 -11.47 -0.74 12.04
CA ASP A 79 -11.70 0.62 12.50
C ASP A 79 -11.43 1.56 11.32
N VAL A 80 -12.49 2.23 10.86
CA VAL A 80 -12.49 3.09 9.66
C VAL A 80 -11.86 4.46 9.93
N ASP A 81 -11.67 4.82 11.20
CA ASP A 81 -11.06 6.08 11.61
C ASP A 81 -9.53 5.96 11.74
N GLN A 82 -8.93 4.79 11.46
CA GLN A 82 -7.49 4.61 11.51
C GLN A 82 -6.77 5.30 10.35
N ASP A 83 -5.54 5.76 10.61
CA ASP A 83 -4.67 6.47 9.66
C ASP A 83 -4.34 5.67 8.37
N ILE A 84 -4.60 4.36 8.34
CA ILE A 84 -4.48 3.55 7.12
C ILE A 84 -5.57 3.86 6.09
N TRP A 85 -6.72 4.37 6.55
CA TRP A 85 -7.82 4.84 5.72
C TRP A 85 -7.60 6.32 5.42
N GLN A 86 -6.52 6.64 4.72
CA GLN A 86 -6.30 7.99 4.23
C GLN A 86 -7.36 8.28 3.16
N ASN A 87 -8.47 8.90 3.57
CA ASN A 87 -9.41 9.57 2.70
C ASN A 87 -8.71 10.82 2.16
N VAL A 88 -7.78 10.67 1.22
CA VAL A 88 -7.37 11.79 0.39
C VAL A 88 -8.49 12.00 -0.60
N ASP A 89 -9.54 12.66 -0.14
CA ASP A 89 -10.65 13.02 -0.99
C ASP A 89 -10.25 14.22 -1.84
N MET A 90 -10.81 14.34 -3.04
CA MET A 90 -10.47 15.41 -3.99
C MET A 90 -10.63 16.83 -3.42
N ALA A 91 -11.34 16.97 -2.30
CA ALA A 91 -11.57 18.21 -1.56
C ALA A 91 -10.39 18.63 -0.66
N ASP A 92 -9.48 17.70 -0.32
CA ASP A 92 -8.34 17.97 0.58
C ASP A 92 -7.14 18.58 -0.15
N PHE A 93 -7.18 18.66 -1.49
CA PHE A 93 -6.24 19.46 -2.27
C PHE A 93 -6.60 20.94 -2.16
N GLU A 94 -5.62 21.80 -1.87
CA GLU A 94 -5.82 23.24 -1.64
C GLU A 94 -6.75 23.88 -2.69
N GLY A 95 -7.94 24.30 -2.25
CA GLY A 95 -8.93 24.99 -3.08
C GLY A 95 -9.85 24.09 -3.91
N GLY A 96 -9.93 22.79 -3.63
CA GLY A 96 -10.85 21.86 -4.31
C GLY A 96 -10.50 21.64 -5.79
N LYS A 97 -9.29 21.99 -6.21
CA LYS A 97 -8.81 21.81 -7.58
C LYS A 97 -8.09 20.48 -7.70
N VAL A 98 -8.63 19.60 -8.53
CA VAL A 98 -8.03 18.31 -8.86
C VAL A 98 -6.65 18.54 -9.47
N PRO A 99 -5.58 17.89 -8.97
CA PRO A 99 -4.24 18.01 -9.54
C PRO A 99 -4.21 17.71 -11.04
N LEU A 100 -3.42 18.46 -11.80
CA LEU A 100 -3.38 18.35 -13.27
C LEU A 100 -2.97 16.95 -13.74
N TRP A 101 -2.07 16.26 -13.05
CA TRP A 101 -1.72 14.87 -13.38
C TRP A 101 -2.92 13.90 -13.30
N ARG A 102 -4.03 14.31 -12.70
CA ARG A 102 -5.25 13.52 -12.55
C ARG A 102 -6.43 14.05 -13.38
N SER A 103 -6.46 15.34 -13.69
CA SER A 103 -7.55 15.99 -14.45
C SER A 103 -7.21 16.30 -15.91
N ASP A 104 -5.93 16.46 -16.24
CA ASP A 104 -5.45 16.84 -17.56
C ASP A 104 -4.81 15.63 -18.27
N THR A 105 -5.41 15.24 -19.39
CA THR A 105 -4.94 14.13 -20.21
C THR A 105 -3.57 14.39 -20.83
N GLU A 106 -3.25 15.64 -21.19
CA GLU A 106 -1.96 15.98 -21.76
C GLU A 106 -0.84 15.82 -20.73
N VAL A 107 -1.10 16.21 -19.47
CA VAL A 107 -0.17 16.00 -18.36
C VAL A 107 0.00 14.50 -18.07
N GLN A 108 -1.07 13.71 -18.14
CA GLN A 108 -1.00 12.25 -17.97
C GLN A 108 -0.16 11.57 -19.05
N ASP A 109 -0.40 11.93 -20.31
CA ASP A 109 0.34 11.38 -21.44
C ASP A 109 1.81 11.80 -21.39
N GLY A 110 2.09 13.05 -20.99
CA GLY A 110 3.44 13.53 -20.74
C GLY A 110 4.18 12.76 -19.64
N ILE A 111 3.52 12.45 -18.53
CA ILE A 111 4.09 11.63 -17.45
C ILE A 111 4.40 10.22 -17.97
N ARG A 112 3.48 9.61 -18.71
CA ARG A 112 3.69 8.26 -19.28
C ARG A 112 4.87 8.23 -20.25
N ALA A 113 4.95 9.21 -21.15
CA ALA A 113 6.05 9.33 -22.10
C ALA A 113 7.40 9.53 -21.37
N ALA A 114 7.43 10.36 -20.33
CA ALA A 114 8.64 10.57 -19.54
C ALA A 114 9.09 9.30 -18.79
N GLN A 115 8.14 8.52 -18.27
CA GLN A 115 8.41 7.23 -17.64
C GLN A 115 8.95 6.22 -18.65
N GLU A 116 8.37 6.15 -19.84
CA GLU A 116 8.82 5.25 -20.91
C GLU A 116 10.26 5.56 -21.34
N VAL A 117 10.58 6.84 -21.54
CA VAL A 117 11.96 7.26 -21.85
C VAL A 117 12.93 6.84 -20.74
N LYS A 118 12.55 7.04 -19.47
CA LYS A 118 13.39 6.63 -18.32
C LYS A 118 13.60 5.11 -18.28
N SER A 119 12.53 4.34 -18.50
CA SER A 119 12.60 2.88 -18.55
C SER A 119 13.51 2.40 -19.69
N CYS A 120 13.41 2.99 -20.88
CA CYS A 120 14.32 2.66 -21.98
C CYS A 120 15.80 2.92 -21.61
N TRP A 121 16.10 4.01 -20.90
CA TRP A 121 17.47 4.28 -20.43
C TRP A 121 17.95 3.26 -19.41
N GLU A 122 17.09 2.88 -18.46
CA GLU A 122 17.40 1.86 -17.45
C GLU A 122 17.63 0.49 -18.10
N GLU A 123 16.81 0.11 -19.08
CA GLU A 123 16.95 -1.14 -19.85
C GLU A 123 18.24 -1.17 -20.66
N LEU A 124 18.61 -0.07 -21.34
CA LEU A 124 19.88 0.02 -22.05
C LEU A 124 21.07 -0.16 -21.11
N PHE A 125 21.06 0.51 -19.96
CA PHE A 125 22.10 0.38 -18.96
C PHE A 125 22.21 -1.07 -18.44
N GLN A 126 21.06 -1.72 -18.20
CA GLN A 126 21.02 -3.12 -17.79
C GLN A 126 21.58 -4.04 -18.89
N CYS A 127 21.21 -3.83 -20.15
CA CYS A 127 21.76 -4.58 -21.29
C CYS A 127 23.28 -4.44 -21.41
N GLU A 128 23.83 -3.24 -21.23
CA GLU A 128 25.29 -3.02 -21.24
C GLU A 128 25.99 -3.77 -20.10
N TRP A 129 25.36 -3.77 -18.93
CA TRP A 129 25.87 -4.46 -17.75
C TRP A 129 25.84 -5.98 -17.93
N GLU A 130 24.74 -6.53 -18.41
CA GLU A 130 24.58 -7.95 -18.73
C GLU A 130 25.53 -8.40 -19.84
N HIS A 131 25.68 -7.60 -20.89
CA HIS A 131 26.64 -7.85 -21.97
C HIS A 131 28.08 -7.90 -21.45
N SER A 132 28.46 -6.94 -20.63
CA SER A 132 29.79 -6.90 -20.00
C SER A 132 30.01 -8.11 -19.08
N ASN A 133 28.99 -8.49 -18.31
CA ASN A 133 29.03 -9.65 -17.44
C ASN A 133 29.17 -10.93 -18.27
N LEU A 134 28.36 -11.13 -19.32
CA LEU A 134 28.45 -12.29 -20.22
C LEU A 134 29.85 -12.40 -20.87
N HIS A 135 30.42 -11.29 -21.31
CA HIS A 135 31.80 -11.27 -21.81
C HIS A 135 32.81 -11.67 -20.75
N LEU A 136 32.68 -11.16 -19.52
CA LEU A 136 33.54 -11.54 -18.41
C LEU A 136 33.40 -13.05 -18.08
N TRP A 137 32.19 -13.58 -18.11
CA TRP A 137 31.91 -15.00 -17.92
C TRP A 137 32.54 -15.86 -19.02
N LEU A 138 32.48 -15.45 -20.28
CA LEU A 138 33.11 -16.17 -21.40
C LEU A 138 34.65 -16.10 -21.35
N LEU A 139 35.21 -14.96 -20.94
CA LEU A 139 36.66 -14.75 -20.85
C LEU A 139 37.29 -15.45 -19.63
N ASN A 140 36.53 -15.59 -18.54
CA ASN A 140 36.98 -16.28 -17.32
C ASN A 140 36.39 -17.70 -17.17
N GLY A 141 35.64 -18.15 -18.17
CA GLY A 141 34.96 -19.43 -18.20
C GLY A 141 35.69 -20.47 -19.03
N PHE A 142 36.98 -20.71 -18.73
CA PHE A 142 37.74 -21.96 -18.87
C PHE A 142 38.98 -21.88 -17.97
#